data_AF-A0A1L9GVW0-F1
#
_entry.id   AF-A0A1L9GVW0-F1
#
_cell.length_a   1.000
_cell.length_b   1.000
_cell.length_c   1.000
_cell.angle_alpha   90.00
_cell.angle_beta   90.00
_cell.angle_gamma   90.00
#
_symmetry.space_group_name_H-M   'P 1'
#
loop_
_entity.id
_entity.type
_entity.pdbx_description
1 polymer ?
#
loop_
_entity_poly.entity_id
_entity_poly.type
_entity_poly.pdbx_seq_one_letter_code
_entity_poly.pdbx_strand_id
1 'polypeptide(L)'
;MQPTEHIKNSLEIQADFKAEPGDRGRYTINNKNYKRVLIHNAPFLFTCDEHDKISIKEHHSVIIEGDTIVDVLPADKVNTNGFDVVYDADKRGGIVITPGLINTHSHSHQYLMRSSMQYDEGESIDETVAAWAAWQQHETDEAHAIALIGDITEQQKHGITTTLTHGPNFAAAEEAARITRHHIINAVSAVSNSRPDNTPEMAEVHIKNKSNYHSTPAVSLHYLYKASRDVLEKVRAMVEQYDILLTFHMAESSFVEQETIAKHGMRETALLKSMGLLNSNTLASHVLHVNDAEIKEIAQSNMGIAHLPTSNTIHKSGSFAFWKFEEAGAFHRISLGTDSVVSKSRLDLLTEAYQTRITHLYDRTVKFSSLFKMMTTNGAHVLHEPHRGRIIKGAKADMVFWKLKDRGFIPYDEENPVTLLGNIITHGGRYVRDLLINGRFVIKDRRHQCIDESKLLEETQKAHMEVRRRVQSHNGSN
;
A
#
# COMPACT_ATOMS: atom_id res chain seq x y z
N MET A 1 16.14 26.59 4.22
CA MET A 1 14.93 25.81 4.54
C MET A 1 14.77 24.81 3.43
N GLN A 2 14.57 23.52 3.73
CA GLN A 2 14.20 22.57 2.69
C GLN A 2 12.83 23.01 2.12
N PRO A 3 12.60 22.96 0.78
CA PRO A 3 11.35 23.41 0.15
C PRO A 3 10.08 22.83 0.80
N THR A 4 10.21 21.68 1.46
CA THR A 4 9.13 20.92 2.10
C THR A 4 8.78 21.37 3.53
N GLU A 5 9.64 22.13 4.23
CA GLU A 5 9.32 22.59 5.60
C GLU A 5 8.08 23.49 5.65
N HIS A 6 7.83 24.24 4.57
CA HIS A 6 6.61 25.01 4.43
C HIS A 6 5.36 24.11 4.39
N ILE A 7 5.40 23.02 3.61
CA ILE A 7 4.29 22.06 3.49
C ILE A 7 3.97 21.45 4.87
N LYS A 8 5.00 21.04 5.61
CA LYS A 8 4.83 20.54 6.97
C LYS A 8 4.09 21.55 7.86
N ASN A 9 4.58 22.79 7.90
CA ASN A 9 4.01 23.82 8.78
C ASN A 9 2.60 24.24 8.34
N SER A 10 2.25 24.12 7.06
CA SER A 10 0.91 24.47 6.57
C SER A 10 -0.12 23.36 6.84
N LEU A 11 0.29 22.10 6.75
CA LEU A 11 -0.60 20.93 6.85
C LEU A 11 -0.70 20.34 8.27
N GLU A 12 0.31 20.51 9.13
CA GLU A 12 0.28 19.89 10.45
C GLU A 12 -0.82 20.49 11.35
N ILE A 13 -1.67 19.62 11.89
CA ILE A 13 -2.52 19.99 13.03
C ILE A 13 -1.65 19.91 14.29
N GLN A 14 -1.70 20.94 15.14
CA GLN A 14 -1.32 20.75 16.54
C GLN A 14 -2.32 19.76 17.14
N ALA A 15 -1.91 18.49 17.28
CA ALA A 15 -2.79 17.38 17.65
C ALA A 15 -3.72 17.78 18.81
N ASP A 16 -4.99 18.06 18.48
CA ASP A 16 -5.97 18.51 19.46
C ASP A 16 -6.49 17.25 20.17
N PHE A 17 -5.67 16.71 21.07
CA PHE A 17 -6.03 15.63 21.99
C PHE A 17 -7.00 16.15 23.05
N LYS A 18 -8.16 16.67 22.64
CA LYS A 18 -9.29 16.96 23.52
C LYS A 18 -10.09 15.68 23.74
N ALA A 19 -9.53 14.76 24.50
CA ALA A 19 -10.36 13.83 25.26
C ALA A 19 -10.57 14.48 26.63
N GLU A 20 -11.71 15.15 26.81
CA GLU A 20 -12.16 15.55 28.15
C GLU A 20 -12.32 14.26 28.99
N PRO A 21 -11.75 14.18 30.20
CA PRO A 21 -12.01 13.09 31.12
C PRO A 21 -13.50 13.13 31.52
N GLY A 22 -14.34 12.28 30.91
CA GLY A 22 -15.79 12.40 31.10
C GLY A 22 -16.64 11.41 30.30
N ASP A 23 -16.77 10.20 30.85
CA ASP A 23 -17.92 9.28 30.88
C ASP A 23 -18.68 8.85 29.60
N ARG A 24 -18.27 9.24 28.39
CA ARG A 24 -18.91 8.70 27.17
C ARG A 24 -17.95 8.29 26.05
N GLY A 25 -16.66 8.60 26.11
CA GLY A 25 -15.70 8.28 25.03
C GLY A 25 -15.23 6.81 25.05
N ARG A 26 -14.71 6.32 23.90
CA ARG A 26 -13.96 5.05 23.84
C ARG A 26 -12.53 5.17 24.34
N TYR A 27 -12.03 6.39 24.48
CA TYR A 27 -10.66 6.67 24.83
C TYR A 27 -10.59 7.22 26.25
N THR A 28 -9.72 6.64 27.06
CA THR A 28 -9.17 7.27 28.26
C THR A 28 -7.71 7.58 27.97
N ILE A 29 -7.32 8.86 28.04
CA ILE A 29 -5.95 9.32 27.79
C ILE A 29 -5.38 9.84 29.11
N ASN A 30 -4.46 9.09 29.68
CA ASN A 30 -3.76 9.43 30.91
C ASN A 30 -2.47 10.21 30.63
N ASN A 31 -1.85 10.03 29.46
CA ASN A 31 -0.63 10.73 29.05
C ASN A 31 -0.63 11.02 27.53
N LYS A 32 -0.33 12.27 27.13
CA LYS A 32 -0.29 12.68 25.72
C LYS A 32 0.92 12.15 24.95
N ASN A 33 2.04 11.90 25.63
CA ASN A 33 3.23 11.27 25.06
C ASN A 33 3.24 9.77 25.36
N TYR A 34 2.15 9.10 24.98
CA TYR A 34 1.91 7.72 25.35
C TYR A 34 2.92 6.76 24.71
N LYS A 35 3.33 5.77 25.49
CA LYS A 35 4.12 4.61 25.04
C LYS A 35 3.37 3.31 25.28
N ARG A 36 2.44 3.28 26.23
CA ARG A 36 1.74 2.05 26.63
C ARG A 36 0.25 2.19 26.32
N VAL A 37 -0.21 1.49 25.29
CA VAL A 37 -1.59 1.55 24.80
C VAL A 37 -2.28 0.22 25.06
N LEU A 38 -3.50 0.28 25.57
CA LEU A 38 -4.39 -0.86 25.70
C LEU A 38 -5.55 -0.70 24.72
N ILE A 39 -5.72 -1.66 23.82
CA ILE A 39 -6.96 -1.86 23.09
C ILE A 39 -7.76 -2.92 23.84
N HIS A 40 -8.79 -2.51 24.57
CA HIS A 40 -9.54 -3.35 25.49
C HIS A 40 -10.83 -3.89 24.87
N ASN A 41 -11.11 -5.17 25.13
CA ASN A 41 -12.40 -5.82 24.87
C ASN A 41 -12.94 -5.63 23.43
N ALA A 42 -12.13 -5.98 22.42
CA ALA A 42 -12.60 -6.04 21.05
C ALA A 42 -13.59 -7.20 20.88
N PRO A 43 -14.86 -6.96 20.46
CA PRO A 43 -15.82 -8.03 20.24
C PRO A 43 -15.31 -9.05 19.23
N PHE A 44 -14.68 -8.59 18.13
CA PHE A 44 -14.02 -9.46 17.16
C PHE A 44 -12.66 -8.89 16.77
N LEU A 45 -11.61 -9.66 17.05
CA LEU A 45 -10.23 -9.37 16.67
C LEU A 45 -9.80 -10.37 15.59
N PHE A 46 -9.75 -9.90 14.35
CA PHE A 46 -9.24 -10.66 13.22
C PHE A 46 -7.72 -10.61 13.20
N THR A 47 -7.10 -11.76 13.02
CA THR A 47 -5.66 -11.89 12.86
C THR A 47 -5.33 -13.10 12.00
N CYS A 48 -4.05 -13.31 11.73
CA CYS A 48 -3.54 -14.59 11.27
C CYS A 48 -2.57 -15.12 12.32
N ASP A 49 -2.56 -16.44 12.53
CA ASP A 49 -1.54 -17.08 13.37
C ASP A 49 -0.17 -17.10 12.68
N GLU A 50 0.83 -17.69 13.34
CA GLU A 50 2.18 -17.88 12.79
C GLU A 50 2.25 -18.74 11.52
N HIS A 51 1.14 -19.39 11.13
CA HIS A 51 1.00 -20.21 9.92
C HIS A 51 0.09 -19.56 8.87
N ASP A 52 -0.20 -18.26 9.01
CA ASP A 52 -1.05 -17.47 8.12
C ASP A 52 -2.49 -17.98 7.99
N LYS A 53 -2.95 -18.75 8.98
CA LYS A 53 -4.34 -19.15 9.09
C LYS A 53 -5.10 -18.04 9.78
N ILE A 54 -6.20 -17.59 9.16
CA ILE A 54 -7.08 -16.59 9.77
C ILE A 54 -7.66 -17.15 11.06
N SER A 55 -7.49 -16.37 12.13
CA SER A 55 -8.05 -16.61 13.45
C SER A 55 -8.87 -15.39 13.86
N ILE A 56 -10.01 -15.64 14.49
CA ILE A 56 -10.86 -14.59 15.05
C ILE A 56 -10.92 -14.83 16.55
N LYS A 57 -10.53 -13.82 17.33
CA LYS A 57 -10.57 -13.85 18.78
C LYS A 57 -11.70 -12.97 19.27
N GLU A 58 -12.61 -13.54 20.06
CA GLU A 58 -13.75 -12.82 20.62
C GLU A 58 -13.43 -12.26 22.00
N HIS A 59 -13.87 -11.03 22.28
CA HIS A 59 -13.66 -10.37 23.57
C HIS A 59 -12.19 -10.40 24.05
N HIS A 60 -11.27 -10.03 23.16
CA HIS A 60 -9.84 -9.97 23.45
C HIS A 60 -9.33 -8.53 23.55
N SER A 61 -8.22 -8.37 24.27
CA SER A 61 -7.48 -7.13 24.40
C SER A 61 -6.08 -7.25 23.82
N VAL A 62 -5.54 -6.13 23.33
CA VAL A 62 -4.20 -6.03 22.77
C VAL A 62 -3.41 -5.01 23.58
N ILE A 63 -2.25 -5.42 24.11
CA ILE A 63 -1.34 -4.56 24.86
C ILE A 63 -0.19 -4.17 23.94
N ILE A 64 0.07 -2.87 23.86
CA ILE A 64 1.07 -2.28 22.96
C ILE A 64 2.05 -1.47 23.78
N GLU A 65 3.34 -1.68 23.52
CA GLU A 65 4.44 -0.89 24.08
C GLU A 65 5.29 -0.31 22.93
N GLY A 66 5.38 1.02 22.87
CA GLY A 66 5.96 1.73 21.74
C GLY A 66 5.19 1.45 20.46
N ASP A 67 5.81 0.72 19.55
CA ASP A 67 5.25 0.34 18.25
C ASP A 67 4.92 -1.15 18.15
N THR A 68 5.09 -1.91 19.23
CA THR A 68 5.06 -3.37 19.22
C THR A 68 3.92 -3.90 20.07
N ILE A 69 3.22 -4.91 19.55
CA ILE A 69 2.23 -5.68 20.29
C ILE A 69 2.97 -6.62 21.25
N VAL A 70 2.83 -6.40 22.54
CA VAL A 70 3.51 -7.23 23.56
C VAL A 70 2.65 -8.39 24.05
N ASP A 71 1.32 -8.28 23.94
CA ASP A 71 0.41 -9.37 24.27
C ASP A 71 -0.98 -9.26 23.62
N VAL A 72 -1.67 -10.40 23.47
CA VAL A 72 -3.05 -10.53 23.00
C VAL A 72 -3.77 -11.55 23.89
N LEU A 73 -4.67 -11.08 24.76
CA LEU A 73 -5.26 -11.88 25.84
C LEU A 73 -6.78 -11.70 25.93
N PRO A 74 -7.53 -12.66 26.51
CA PRO A 74 -8.93 -12.46 26.88
C PRO A 74 -9.11 -11.21 27.75
N ALA A 75 -10.16 -10.42 27.48
CA ALA A 75 -10.35 -9.11 28.09
C ALA A 75 -10.55 -9.14 29.61
N ASP A 76 -11.18 -10.20 30.13
CA ASP A 76 -11.39 -10.44 31.56
C ASP A 76 -10.08 -10.66 32.35
N LYS A 77 -8.97 -10.96 31.65
CA LYS A 77 -7.64 -11.15 32.24
C LYS A 77 -6.80 -9.88 32.26
N VAL A 78 -7.30 -8.76 31.76
CA VAL A 78 -6.52 -7.51 31.63
C VAL A 78 -6.96 -6.47 32.64
N ASN A 79 -6.01 -6.02 33.47
CA ASN A 79 -6.20 -4.83 34.32
C ASN A 79 -5.96 -3.57 33.49
N THR A 80 -6.90 -2.64 33.47
CA THR A 80 -6.83 -1.40 32.68
C THR A 80 -5.95 -0.31 33.31
N ASN A 81 -5.43 -0.53 34.52
CA ASN A 81 -4.50 0.40 35.18
C ASN A 81 -3.09 0.38 34.57
N GLY A 82 -2.40 1.51 34.61
CA GLY A 82 -1.00 1.62 34.18
C GLY A 82 -0.80 1.72 32.66
N PHE A 83 -1.86 2.06 31.92
CA PHE A 83 -1.79 2.40 30.50
C PHE A 83 -1.87 3.92 30.30
N ASP A 84 -1.11 4.43 29.35
CA ASP A 84 -1.16 5.84 28.97
C ASP A 84 -2.44 6.13 28.16
N VAL A 85 -2.89 5.16 27.36
CA VAL A 85 -4.14 5.21 26.60
C VAL A 85 -4.88 3.89 26.75
N VAL A 86 -6.17 3.97 27.06
CA VAL A 86 -7.10 2.83 26.99
C VAL A 86 -8.16 3.11 25.95
N TYR A 87 -8.22 2.28 24.91
CA TYR A 87 -9.29 2.22 23.92
C TYR A 87 -10.24 1.09 24.26
N ASP A 88 -11.46 1.40 24.66
CA ASP A 88 -12.51 0.41 24.91
C ASP A 88 -13.30 0.16 23.62
N ALA A 89 -13.06 -1.02 23.02
CA ALA A 89 -13.60 -1.41 21.73
C ALA A 89 -15.06 -1.87 21.80
N ASP A 90 -15.55 -2.30 22.96
CA ASP A 90 -16.94 -2.73 23.12
C ASP A 90 -17.90 -1.53 23.27
N LYS A 91 -17.40 -0.43 23.85
CA LYS A 91 -18.19 0.81 24.02
C LYS A 91 -18.80 1.33 22.72
N ARG A 92 -20.02 1.88 22.84
CA ARG A 92 -20.78 2.50 21.72
C ARG A 92 -20.92 1.58 20.51
N GLY A 93 -21.30 0.32 20.76
CA GLY A 93 -21.73 -0.60 19.70
C GLY A 93 -20.63 -1.43 19.06
N GLY A 94 -19.51 -1.65 19.75
CA GLY A 94 -18.50 -2.60 19.30
C GLY A 94 -17.60 -2.08 18.17
N ILE A 95 -16.40 -2.63 18.14
CA ILE A 95 -15.38 -2.38 17.12
C ILE A 95 -14.75 -3.69 16.71
N VAL A 96 -14.88 -4.01 15.43
CA VAL A 96 -14.11 -5.08 14.82
C VAL A 96 -12.72 -4.55 14.54
N ILE A 97 -11.70 -5.34 14.82
CA ILE A 97 -10.32 -4.96 14.61
C ILE A 97 -9.67 -5.95 13.65
N THR A 98 -8.95 -5.43 12.67
CA THR A 98 -8.12 -6.21 11.73
C THR A 98 -6.70 -5.69 11.75
N PRO A 99 -5.70 -6.45 11.25
CA PRO A 99 -4.40 -5.88 10.96
C PRO A 99 -4.52 -4.74 9.95
N GLY A 100 -3.55 -3.83 9.96
CA GLY A 100 -3.35 -2.84 8.92
C GLY A 100 -3.28 -3.48 7.53
N LEU A 101 -3.96 -2.87 6.55
CA LEU A 101 -3.88 -3.32 5.17
C LEU A 101 -2.55 -2.88 4.54
N ILE A 102 -2.07 -3.67 3.59
CA ILE A 102 -0.76 -3.52 2.94
C ILE A 102 -0.96 -3.42 1.43
N ASN A 103 -0.67 -2.24 0.88
CA ASN A 103 -0.74 -1.96 -0.54
C ASN A 103 0.63 -2.18 -1.18
N THR A 104 0.77 -3.22 -2.00
CA THR A 104 2.09 -3.63 -2.49
C THR A 104 2.51 -2.96 -3.79
N HIS A 105 1.67 -2.12 -4.39
CA HIS A 105 1.99 -1.38 -5.60
C HIS A 105 1.11 -0.14 -5.73
N SER A 106 1.75 1.03 -5.74
CA SER A 106 1.10 2.33 -5.90
C SER A 106 2.01 3.27 -6.70
N HIS A 107 1.41 4.17 -7.47
CA HIS A 107 2.08 5.32 -8.07
C HIS A 107 1.68 6.59 -7.34
N SER A 108 2.04 6.71 -6.06
CA SER A 108 1.52 7.78 -5.19
C SER A 108 1.84 9.19 -5.69
N HIS A 109 2.87 9.33 -6.53
CA HIS A 109 3.21 10.58 -7.18
C HIS A 109 2.22 11.04 -8.25
N GLN A 110 1.46 10.11 -8.82
CA GLN A 110 0.45 10.40 -9.84
C GLN A 110 -0.84 10.96 -9.26
N TYR A 111 -0.92 11.23 -7.95
CA TYR A 111 -2.14 11.69 -7.30
C TYR A 111 -2.70 12.98 -7.91
N LEU A 112 -1.82 13.92 -8.30
CA LEU A 112 -2.23 15.17 -8.95
C LEU A 112 -2.70 14.95 -10.39
N MET A 113 -2.50 13.78 -10.97
CA MET A 113 -3.05 13.42 -12.27
C MET A 113 -4.49 12.90 -12.16
N ARG A 114 -5.07 12.86 -10.96
CA ARG A 114 -6.48 12.52 -10.79
C ARG A 114 -7.35 13.35 -11.75
N SER A 115 -8.32 12.69 -12.38
CA SER A 115 -9.19 13.27 -13.43
C SER A 115 -8.46 13.69 -14.72
N SER A 116 -7.25 13.15 -14.98
CA SER A 116 -6.55 13.31 -16.26
C SER A 116 -6.88 12.21 -17.27
N MET A 117 -7.72 11.22 -16.95
CA MET A 117 -8.19 10.20 -17.93
C MET A 117 -8.87 10.81 -19.16
N GLN A 118 -9.38 12.04 -19.08
CA GLN A 118 -9.87 12.76 -20.27
C GLN A 118 -8.76 13.12 -21.27
N TYR A 119 -7.49 12.89 -20.90
CA TYR A 119 -6.30 12.96 -21.73
C TYR A 119 -5.76 11.56 -22.10
N ASP A 120 -6.56 10.50 -22.01
CA ASP A 120 -6.29 9.27 -22.76
C ASP A 120 -6.43 9.60 -24.26
N GLU A 121 -5.39 10.24 -24.79
CA GLU A 121 -5.24 10.55 -26.21
C GLU A 121 -4.60 9.38 -26.98
N GLY A 122 -4.08 8.38 -26.25
CA GLY A 122 -3.50 7.15 -26.81
C GLY A 122 -4.54 6.07 -27.11
N GLU A 123 -4.29 5.28 -28.15
CA GLU A 123 -5.08 4.10 -28.48
C GLU A 123 -4.67 2.88 -27.62
N SER A 124 -3.48 2.94 -27.01
CA SER A 124 -2.87 1.88 -26.19
C SER A 124 -2.35 2.36 -24.83
N ILE A 125 -2.18 1.43 -23.87
CA ILE A 125 -1.61 1.71 -22.54
C ILE A 125 -0.22 2.34 -22.62
N ASP A 126 0.62 1.91 -23.56
CA ASP A 126 1.98 2.41 -23.70
C ASP A 126 2.03 3.88 -24.15
N GLU A 127 1.14 4.26 -25.09
CA GLU A 127 0.98 5.66 -25.52
C GLU A 127 0.45 6.54 -24.39
N THR A 128 -0.54 6.04 -23.66
CA THR A 128 -1.09 6.70 -22.48
C THR A 128 -0.01 6.94 -21.42
N VAL A 129 0.83 5.93 -21.11
CA VAL A 129 1.92 6.07 -20.13
C VAL A 129 2.99 7.06 -20.58
N ALA A 130 3.28 7.14 -21.88
CA ALA A 130 4.20 8.14 -22.42
C ALA A 130 3.65 9.57 -22.26
N ALA A 131 2.36 9.77 -22.55
CA ALA A 131 1.69 11.06 -22.34
C ALA A 131 1.70 11.46 -20.85
N TRP A 132 1.49 10.50 -19.94
CA TRP A 132 1.56 10.74 -18.52
C TRP A 132 2.95 11.13 -18.04
N ALA A 133 4.00 10.49 -18.55
CA ALA A 133 5.37 10.84 -18.22
C ALA A 133 5.71 12.28 -18.61
N ALA A 134 5.23 12.75 -19.77
CA ALA A 134 5.39 14.15 -20.18
C ALA A 134 4.69 15.11 -19.19
N TRP A 135 3.49 14.77 -18.73
CA TRP A 135 2.78 15.56 -17.70
C TRP A 135 3.60 15.70 -16.41
N GLN A 136 4.15 14.57 -15.93
CA GLN A 136 4.93 14.51 -14.71
C GLN A 136 6.24 15.30 -14.76
N GLN A 137 6.86 15.44 -15.94
CA GLN A 137 8.08 16.25 -16.11
C GLN A 137 7.86 17.73 -15.77
N HIS A 138 6.61 18.20 -15.74
CA HIS A 138 6.26 19.57 -15.37
C HIS A 138 5.95 19.78 -13.87
N GLU A 139 5.95 18.70 -13.08
CA GLU A 139 5.76 18.76 -11.62
C GLU A 139 7.00 19.30 -10.90
N THR A 140 6.79 20.19 -9.92
CA THR A 140 7.86 20.53 -8.97
C THR A 140 8.03 19.43 -7.92
N ASP A 141 9.18 19.40 -7.25
CA ASP A 141 9.39 18.55 -6.07
C ASP A 141 8.32 18.78 -4.98
N GLU A 142 7.87 20.03 -4.82
CA GLU A 142 6.81 20.41 -3.89
C GLU A 142 5.46 19.81 -4.29
N ALA A 143 5.07 19.92 -5.57
CA ALA A 143 3.86 19.32 -6.09
C ALA A 143 3.89 17.79 -5.94
N HIS A 144 5.06 17.18 -6.17
CA HIS A 144 5.27 15.75 -5.96
C HIS A 144 5.05 15.35 -4.50
N ALA A 145 5.61 16.10 -3.54
CA ALA A 145 5.38 15.83 -2.11
C ALA A 145 3.90 15.98 -1.72
N ILE A 146 3.21 17.03 -2.21
CA ILE A 146 1.76 17.21 -2.01
C ILE A 146 0.97 16.03 -2.59
N ALA A 147 1.34 15.56 -3.79
CA ALA A 147 0.72 14.40 -4.42
C ALA A 147 0.78 13.16 -3.52
N LEU A 148 1.97 12.81 -3.01
CA LEU A 148 2.13 11.64 -2.15
C LEU A 148 1.41 11.80 -0.81
N ILE A 149 1.40 13.00 -0.21
CA ILE A 149 0.65 13.23 1.03
C ILE A 149 -0.86 13.04 0.79
N GLY A 150 -1.38 13.57 -0.33
CA GLY A 150 -2.77 13.37 -0.74
C GLY A 150 -3.13 11.89 -0.92
N ASP A 151 -2.29 11.16 -1.66
CA ASP A 151 -2.44 9.73 -1.92
C ASP A 151 -2.44 8.89 -0.63
N ILE A 152 -1.42 9.08 0.20
CA ILE A 152 -1.25 8.29 1.43
C ILE A 152 -2.36 8.58 2.43
N THR A 153 -2.80 9.83 2.57
CA THR A 153 -3.92 10.16 3.48
C THR A 153 -5.25 9.57 3.00
N GLU A 154 -5.50 9.48 1.68
CA GLU A 154 -6.64 8.73 1.14
C GLU A 154 -6.52 7.23 1.45
N GLN A 155 -5.35 6.63 1.26
CA GLN A 155 -5.10 5.23 1.58
C GLN A 155 -5.35 4.92 3.07
N GLN A 156 -4.92 5.81 3.97
CA GLN A 156 -5.14 5.68 5.41
C GLN A 156 -6.63 5.68 5.76
N LYS A 157 -7.47 6.47 5.07
CA LYS A 157 -8.94 6.45 5.27
C LYS A 157 -9.58 5.10 4.94
N HIS A 158 -8.90 4.27 4.17
CA HIS A 158 -9.31 2.93 3.78
C HIS A 158 -8.60 1.82 4.56
N GLY A 159 -7.80 2.16 5.57
CA GLY A 159 -7.19 1.18 6.48
C GLY A 159 -5.83 0.66 6.02
N ILE A 160 -5.26 1.25 4.98
CA ILE A 160 -3.91 0.94 4.54
C ILE A 160 -2.94 1.61 5.52
N THR A 161 -1.96 0.83 5.96
CA THR A 161 -0.93 1.24 6.94
C THR A 161 0.48 1.14 6.37
N THR A 162 0.63 0.30 5.35
CA THR A 162 1.88 0.09 4.62
C THR A 162 1.62 0.21 3.12
N THR A 163 2.48 0.95 2.43
CA THR A 163 2.42 1.10 0.98
C THR A 163 3.81 0.98 0.38
N LEU A 164 3.96 0.15 -0.65
CA LEU A 164 5.06 0.28 -1.59
C LEU A 164 4.67 1.30 -2.66
N THR A 165 5.49 2.33 -2.81
CA THR A 165 5.30 3.36 -3.84
C THR A 165 6.43 3.30 -4.86
N HIS A 166 6.04 3.26 -6.13
CA HIS A 166 6.91 3.49 -7.26
C HIS A 166 7.00 5.00 -7.47
N GLY A 167 8.21 5.55 -7.45
CA GLY A 167 8.38 6.99 -7.54
C GLY A 167 9.75 7.39 -8.06
N PRO A 168 9.81 8.49 -8.83
CA PRO A 168 11.07 9.03 -9.31
C PRO A 168 11.74 9.96 -8.27
N ASN A 169 10.99 10.45 -7.27
CA ASN A 169 11.49 11.39 -6.26
C ASN A 169 11.52 10.76 -4.85
N PHE A 170 12.70 10.30 -4.43
CA PHE A 170 12.88 9.68 -3.12
C PHE A 170 12.54 10.63 -1.97
N ALA A 171 12.93 11.91 -2.06
CA ALA A 171 12.75 12.89 -1.00
C ALA A 171 11.27 13.21 -0.74
N ALA A 172 10.45 13.25 -1.79
CA ALA A 172 9.01 13.45 -1.66
C ALA A 172 8.32 12.29 -0.91
N ALA A 173 8.72 11.04 -1.20
CA ALA A 173 8.20 9.86 -0.51
C ALA A 173 8.67 9.77 0.94
N GLU A 174 9.92 10.15 1.20
CA GLU A 174 10.45 10.26 2.55
C GLU A 174 9.69 11.30 3.39
N GLU A 175 9.41 12.46 2.81
CA GLU A 175 8.64 13.50 3.48
C GLU A 175 7.19 13.06 3.73
N ALA A 176 6.56 12.40 2.75
CA ALA A 176 5.23 11.85 2.91
C ALA A 176 5.19 10.81 4.05
N ALA A 177 6.15 9.89 4.12
CA ALA A 177 6.27 8.91 5.21
C ALA A 177 6.35 9.61 6.58
N ARG A 178 7.19 10.65 6.67
CA ARG A 178 7.39 11.41 7.90
C ARG A 178 6.13 12.15 8.37
N ILE A 179 5.51 12.94 7.49
CA ILE A 179 4.36 13.79 7.86
C ILE A 179 3.12 12.92 8.16
N THR A 180 2.85 11.94 7.30
CA THR A 180 1.65 11.09 7.42
C THR A 180 1.82 9.95 8.43
N ARG A 181 3.06 9.69 8.88
CA ARG A 181 3.46 8.56 9.73
C ARG A 181 3.16 7.19 9.13
N HIS A 182 3.01 7.13 7.81
CA HIS A 182 2.74 5.90 7.09
C HIS A 182 4.01 5.07 6.94
N HIS A 183 3.87 3.75 6.94
CA HIS A 183 5.01 2.88 6.62
C HIS A 183 5.16 2.79 5.10
N ILE A 184 6.19 3.42 4.55
CA ILE A 184 6.42 3.45 3.09
C ILE A 184 7.62 2.60 2.73
N ILE A 185 7.43 1.64 1.81
CA ILE A 185 8.52 1.05 1.05
C ILE A 185 8.75 1.96 -0.17
N ASN A 186 9.85 2.71 -0.14
CA ASN A 186 10.17 3.77 -1.08
C ASN A 186 11.02 3.19 -2.22
N ALA A 187 10.35 2.69 -3.26
CA ALA A 187 11.00 2.03 -4.38
C ALA A 187 11.47 3.06 -5.41
N VAL A 188 12.69 3.57 -5.21
CA VAL A 188 13.25 4.60 -6.09
C VAL A 188 13.53 4.04 -7.47
N SER A 189 13.02 4.74 -8.48
CA SER A 189 13.20 4.33 -9.86
C SER A 189 14.65 4.53 -10.29
N ALA A 190 15.34 3.44 -10.64
CA ALA A 190 16.68 3.48 -11.21
C ALA A 190 16.69 3.83 -12.71
N VAL A 191 15.52 3.72 -13.37
CA VAL A 191 15.27 4.14 -14.75
C VAL A 191 13.85 4.72 -14.80
N SER A 192 13.74 6.05 -14.80
CA SER A 192 12.47 6.76 -14.71
C SER A 192 12.07 7.39 -16.04
N ASN A 193 10.76 7.38 -16.33
CA ASN A 193 10.19 8.04 -17.51
C ASN A 193 10.08 9.57 -17.33
N SER A 194 9.92 10.04 -16.08
CA SER A 194 9.70 11.45 -15.76
C SER A 194 10.90 12.13 -15.12
N ARG A 195 11.93 11.36 -14.73
CA ARG A 195 13.23 11.87 -14.24
C ARG A 195 14.37 11.10 -14.90
N PRO A 196 14.79 11.48 -16.12
CA PRO A 196 15.80 10.74 -16.87
C PRO A 196 17.19 10.73 -16.19
N ASP A 197 17.43 11.64 -15.23
CA ASP A 197 18.67 11.70 -14.45
C ASP A 197 18.76 10.63 -13.35
N ASN A 198 17.69 9.86 -13.11
CA ASN A 198 17.72 8.76 -12.17
C ASN A 198 18.64 7.64 -12.66
N THR A 199 19.45 7.11 -11.76
CA THR A 199 20.44 6.06 -12.05
C THR A 199 20.47 5.00 -10.95
N PRO A 200 21.01 3.80 -11.23
CA PRO A 200 21.29 2.82 -10.18
C PRO A 200 22.19 3.37 -9.07
N GLU A 201 23.19 4.19 -9.40
CA GLU A 201 24.09 4.79 -8.42
C GLU A 201 23.33 5.72 -7.45
N MET A 202 22.40 6.53 -7.96
CA MET A 202 21.53 7.36 -7.12
C MET A 202 20.68 6.50 -6.17
N ALA A 203 20.07 5.43 -6.69
CA ALA A 203 19.29 4.52 -5.86
C ALA A 203 20.14 3.92 -4.74
N GLU A 204 21.36 3.49 -5.07
CA GLU A 204 22.29 2.90 -4.11
C GLU A 204 22.66 3.85 -2.96
N VAL A 205 22.79 5.16 -3.23
CA VAL A 205 23.04 6.17 -2.18
C VAL A 205 21.93 6.15 -1.13
N HIS A 206 20.67 6.08 -1.55
CA HIS A 206 19.55 6.00 -0.62
C HIS A 206 19.55 4.68 0.15
N ILE A 207 19.82 3.56 -0.52
CA ILE A 207 19.85 2.24 0.11
C ILE A 207 20.94 2.14 1.19
N LYS A 208 22.14 2.68 0.93
CA LYS A 208 23.25 2.74 1.90
C LYS A 208 22.89 3.55 3.15
N ASN A 209 22.04 4.56 3.00
CA ASN A 209 21.65 5.47 4.07
C ASN A 209 20.31 5.11 4.74
N LYS A 210 19.83 3.87 4.56
CA LYS A 210 18.50 3.44 5.03
C LYS A 210 18.16 3.75 6.49
N SER A 211 19.14 3.75 7.39
CA SER A 211 18.94 4.07 8.82
C SER A 211 18.56 5.53 9.10
N ASN A 212 18.76 6.43 8.12
CA ASN A 212 18.52 7.86 8.27
C ASN A 212 17.12 8.28 7.76
N TYR A 213 16.31 7.31 7.33
CA TYR A 213 15.02 7.56 6.69
C TYR A 213 13.84 7.04 7.51
N HIS A 214 12.70 7.70 7.37
CA HIS A 214 11.40 7.29 7.84
C HIS A 214 10.78 6.22 6.94
N SER A 215 11.13 6.22 5.65
CA SER A 215 10.77 5.19 4.67
C SER A 215 11.84 4.11 4.55
N THR A 216 11.45 2.93 4.06
CA THR A 216 12.37 1.82 3.78
C THR A 216 12.76 1.84 2.30
N PRO A 217 14.04 2.08 1.94
CA PRO A 217 14.45 2.12 0.53
C PRO A 217 14.32 0.75 -0.15
N ALA A 218 13.83 0.77 -1.38
CA ALA A 218 13.84 -0.34 -2.33
C ALA A 218 14.23 0.21 -3.71
N VAL A 219 14.47 -0.66 -4.70
CA VAL A 219 14.76 -0.25 -6.07
C VAL A 219 13.62 -0.60 -7.00
N SER A 220 13.24 0.31 -7.88
CA SER A 220 12.27 0.04 -8.93
C SER A 220 12.82 0.25 -10.33
N LEU A 221 12.24 -0.48 -11.27
CA LEU A 221 12.31 -0.21 -12.70
C LEU A 221 10.88 -0.01 -13.20
N HIS A 222 10.69 0.77 -14.25
CA HIS A 222 9.36 0.85 -14.86
C HIS A 222 9.03 -0.46 -15.59
N TYR A 223 9.82 -0.81 -16.61
CA TYR A 223 9.79 -2.10 -17.31
C TYR A 223 11.22 -2.60 -17.55
N LEU A 224 11.41 -3.91 -17.65
CA LEU A 224 12.74 -4.51 -17.91
C LEU A 224 13.32 -4.10 -19.26
N TYR A 225 12.49 -3.93 -20.29
CA TYR A 225 12.95 -3.46 -21.60
C TYR A 225 13.43 -1.99 -21.58
N LYS A 226 13.13 -1.19 -20.56
CA LYS A 226 13.68 0.17 -20.46
C LYS A 226 15.12 0.19 -19.96
N ALA A 227 15.52 -0.79 -19.15
CA ALA A 227 16.90 -0.92 -18.67
C ALA A 227 17.82 -1.60 -19.70
N SER A 228 19.08 -1.14 -19.80
CA SER A 228 20.14 -1.89 -20.50
C SER A 228 20.62 -3.07 -19.65
N ARG A 229 21.35 -4.02 -20.24
CA ARG A 229 21.95 -5.13 -19.47
C ARG A 229 22.88 -4.63 -18.36
N ASP A 230 23.68 -3.59 -18.63
CA ASP A 230 24.56 -3.00 -17.62
C ASP A 230 23.77 -2.42 -16.43
N VAL A 231 22.63 -1.77 -16.69
CA VAL A 231 21.74 -1.27 -15.63
C VAL A 231 21.16 -2.43 -14.83
N LEU A 232 20.67 -3.47 -15.50
CA LEU A 232 20.11 -4.64 -14.84
C LEU A 232 21.16 -5.36 -13.97
N GLU A 233 22.42 -5.46 -14.42
CA GLU A 233 23.52 -6.03 -13.63
C GLU A 233 23.85 -5.19 -12.39
N LYS A 234 23.84 -3.85 -12.49
CA LYS A 234 24.01 -2.97 -11.33
C LYS A 234 22.87 -3.13 -10.33
N VAL A 235 21.63 -3.22 -10.80
CA VAL A 235 20.45 -3.47 -9.97
C VAL A 235 20.55 -4.85 -9.30
N ARG A 236 20.94 -5.89 -10.04
CA ARG A 236 21.18 -7.24 -9.49
C ARG A 236 22.20 -7.21 -8.37
N ALA A 237 23.37 -6.60 -8.60
CA ALA A 237 24.42 -6.48 -7.60
C ALA A 237 23.91 -5.76 -6.35
N MET A 238 23.11 -4.70 -6.51
CA MET A 238 22.53 -3.94 -5.42
C MET A 238 21.50 -4.76 -4.61
N VAL A 239 20.60 -5.48 -5.28
CA VAL A 239 19.61 -6.37 -4.65
C VAL A 239 20.30 -7.46 -3.83
N GLU A 240 21.34 -8.08 -4.39
CA GLU A 240 22.12 -9.12 -3.73
C GLU A 240 22.92 -8.58 -2.53
N GLN A 241 23.59 -7.43 -2.72
CA GLN A 241 24.48 -6.86 -1.70
C GLN A 241 23.72 -6.32 -0.48
N TYR A 242 22.57 -5.67 -0.70
CA TYR A 242 21.85 -4.96 0.37
C TYR A 242 20.62 -5.71 0.89
N ASP A 243 20.28 -6.84 0.27
CA ASP A 243 19.07 -7.63 0.55
C ASP A 243 17.81 -6.76 0.55
N ILE A 244 17.55 -6.14 -0.61
CA ILE A 244 16.43 -5.22 -0.81
C ILE A 244 15.49 -5.72 -1.91
N LEU A 245 14.28 -5.16 -1.93
CA LEU A 245 13.31 -5.45 -2.97
C LEU A 245 13.65 -4.75 -4.28
N LEU A 246 13.54 -5.50 -5.38
CA LEU A 246 13.37 -5.02 -6.74
C LEU A 246 11.89 -5.11 -7.12
N THR A 247 11.34 -4.03 -7.68
CA THR A 247 9.97 -4.03 -8.19
C THR A 247 9.83 -3.42 -9.58
N PHE A 248 8.97 -3.98 -10.42
CA PHE A 248 8.70 -3.51 -11.79
C PHE A 248 7.40 -4.10 -12.35
N HIS A 249 6.92 -3.54 -13.45
CA HIS A 249 5.77 -4.06 -14.19
C HIS A 249 6.26 -5.20 -15.09
N MET A 250 5.58 -6.34 -15.05
CA MET A 250 5.98 -7.55 -15.78
C MET A 250 4.81 -8.10 -16.58
N ALA A 251 5.08 -8.43 -17.83
CA ALA A 251 4.18 -9.11 -18.76
C ALA A 251 2.78 -8.48 -18.73
N GLU A 252 2.71 -7.16 -18.69
CA GLU A 252 1.45 -6.42 -18.57
C GLU A 252 0.68 -6.41 -19.89
N SER A 253 1.39 -6.19 -20.99
CA SER A 253 0.83 -6.22 -22.34
C SER A 253 1.70 -7.09 -23.26
N SER A 254 1.13 -7.51 -24.41
CA SER A 254 1.91 -8.18 -25.44
C SER A 254 3.03 -7.31 -26.01
N PHE A 255 2.89 -5.98 -25.93
CA PHE A 255 3.94 -5.03 -26.34
C PHE A 255 5.15 -5.11 -25.41
N VAL A 256 4.94 -5.08 -24.09
CA VAL A 256 6.03 -5.20 -23.08
C VAL A 256 6.84 -6.48 -23.30
N GLU A 257 6.16 -7.58 -23.60
CA GLU A 257 6.79 -8.86 -23.91
C GLU A 257 7.67 -8.76 -25.18
N GLN A 258 7.11 -8.23 -26.28
CA GLN A 258 7.81 -8.10 -27.55
C GLN A 258 9.04 -7.19 -27.45
N GLU A 259 8.93 -6.06 -26.76
CA GLU A 259 10.04 -5.13 -26.55
C GLU A 259 11.15 -5.75 -25.70
N THR A 260 10.79 -6.55 -24.69
CA THR A 260 11.77 -7.28 -23.88
C THR A 260 12.52 -8.31 -24.75
N ILE A 261 11.82 -9.05 -25.60
CA ILE A 261 12.44 -10.00 -26.54
C ILE A 261 13.33 -9.26 -27.54
N ALA A 262 12.87 -8.15 -28.11
CA ALA A 262 13.63 -7.37 -29.08
C ALA A 262 14.93 -6.83 -28.47
N LYS A 263 14.89 -6.33 -27.24
CA LYS A 263 16.06 -5.74 -26.57
C LYS A 263 17.01 -6.78 -25.98
N HIS A 264 16.47 -7.81 -25.33
CA HIS A 264 17.25 -8.74 -24.51
C HIS A 264 17.36 -10.15 -25.09
N GLY A 265 16.61 -10.46 -26.14
CA GLY A 265 16.55 -11.78 -26.79
C GLY A 265 15.77 -12.83 -26.00
N MET A 266 15.07 -12.43 -24.93
CA MET A 266 14.43 -13.34 -23.98
C MET A 266 13.11 -12.75 -23.48
N ARG A 267 12.16 -13.62 -23.11
CA ARG A 267 10.99 -13.26 -22.32
C ARG A 267 11.41 -12.84 -20.91
N GLU A 268 10.58 -12.05 -20.23
CA GLU A 268 10.91 -11.48 -18.91
C GLU A 268 11.24 -12.56 -17.86
N THR A 269 10.44 -13.64 -17.79
CA THR A 269 10.70 -14.75 -16.85
C THR A 269 12.08 -15.37 -17.06
N ALA A 270 12.44 -15.64 -18.32
CA ALA A 270 13.74 -16.22 -18.67
C ALA A 270 14.89 -15.24 -18.43
N LEU A 271 14.68 -13.94 -18.71
CA LEU A 271 15.65 -12.89 -18.44
C LEU A 271 15.95 -12.81 -16.93
N LEU A 272 14.92 -12.71 -16.09
CA LEU A 272 15.06 -12.66 -14.63
C LEU A 272 15.78 -13.90 -14.10
N LYS A 273 15.44 -15.09 -14.60
CA LYS A 273 16.10 -16.34 -14.24
C LYS A 273 17.58 -16.33 -14.61
N SER A 274 17.92 -15.89 -15.82
CA SER A 274 19.31 -15.80 -16.29
C SER A 274 20.17 -14.83 -15.46
N MET A 275 19.53 -13.82 -14.88
CA MET A 275 20.16 -12.81 -14.03
C MET A 275 20.10 -13.17 -12.54
N GLY A 276 19.52 -14.32 -12.17
CA GLY A 276 19.32 -14.67 -10.77
C GLY A 276 18.36 -13.75 -10.01
N LEU A 277 17.57 -12.92 -10.72
CA LEU A 277 16.56 -12.00 -10.18
C LEU A 277 15.17 -12.62 -10.07
N LEU A 278 14.96 -13.82 -10.62
CA LEU A 278 13.73 -14.58 -10.40
C LEU A 278 13.81 -15.27 -9.03
N ASN A 279 13.53 -14.52 -7.96
CA ASN A 279 13.65 -14.98 -6.57
C ASN A 279 12.74 -14.16 -5.60
N SER A 280 12.84 -14.41 -4.30
CA SER A 280 12.03 -13.77 -3.25
C SER A 280 12.22 -12.27 -3.05
N ASN A 281 13.30 -11.69 -3.58
CA ASN A 281 13.63 -10.27 -3.50
C ASN A 281 13.06 -9.48 -4.70
N THR A 282 12.32 -10.15 -5.59
CA THR A 282 11.64 -9.50 -6.72
C THR A 282 10.13 -9.52 -6.49
N LEU A 283 9.50 -8.36 -6.72
CA LEU A 283 8.06 -8.17 -6.74
C LEU A 283 7.64 -7.68 -8.13
N ALA A 284 6.84 -8.46 -8.84
CA ALA A 284 6.36 -8.11 -10.16
C ALA A 284 4.89 -7.66 -10.12
N SER A 285 4.60 -6.54 -10.75
CA SER A 285 3.23 -6.02 -10.91
C SER A 285 2.59 -6.57 -12.18
N HIS A 286 1.28 -6.80 -12.14
CA HIS A 286 0.44 -7.35 -13.22
C HIS A 286 0.61 -8.86 -13.47
N VAL A 287 1.71 -9.28 -14.12
CA VAL A 287 2.02 -10.67 -14.48
C VAL A 287 0.89 -11.36 -15.27
N LEU A 288 0.59 -10.83 -16.47
CA LEU A 288 -0.58 -11.25 -17.26
C LEU A 288 -0.22 -12.19 -18.42
N HIS A 289 0.72 -11.78 -19.26
CA HIS A 289 1.12 -12.51 -20.49
C HIS A 289 2.23 -13.52 -20.20
N VAL A 290 1.95 -14.47 -19.30
CA VAL A 290 2.85 -15.58 -18.97
C VAL A 290 2.23 -16.91 -19.37
N ASN A 291 3.07 -17.83 -19.87
CA ASN A 291 2.62 -19.18 -20.23
C ASN A 291 2.69 -20.15 -19.03
N ASP A 292 2.12 -21.35 -19.18
CA ASP A 292 2.04 -22.35 -18.11
C ASP A 292 3.40 -22.82 -17.57
N ALA A 293 4.46 -22.79 -18.38
CA ALA A 293 5.81 -23.10 -17.92
C ALA A 293 6.37 -21.95 -17.06
N GLU A 294 6.18 -20.71 -17.51
CA GLU A 294 6.58 -19.50 -16.76
C GLU A 294 5.86 -19.41 -15.42
N ILE A 295 4.56 -19.71 -15.37
CA ILE A 295 3.78 -19.74 -14.10
C ILE A 295 4.43 -20.69 -13.09
N LYS A 296 4.86 -21.88 -13.53
CA LYS A 296 5.54 -22.84 -12.65
C LYS A 296 6.90 -22.34 -12.18
N GLU A 297 7.68 -21.73 -13.06
CA GLU A 297 8.99 -21.15 -12.70
C GLU A 297 8.85 -19.99 -11.70
N ILE A 298 7.89 -19.09 -11.93
CA ILE A 298 7.58 -17.97 -11.04
C ILE A 298 7.10 -18.49 -9.68
N ALA A 299 6.23 -19.51 -9.66
CA ALA A 299 5.74 -20.10 -8.41
C ALA A 299 6.87 -20.74 -7.59
N GLN A 300 7.80 -21.43 -8.26
CA GLN A 300 8.94 -22.10 -7.59
C GLN A 300 10.01 -21.13 -7.09
N SER A 301 10.12 -19.94 -7.68
CA SER A 301 11.14 -18.96 -7.30
C SER A 301 10.80 -18.15 -6.05
N ASN A 302 9.55 -18.23 -5.58
CA ASN A 302 8.99 -17.35 -4.57
C ASN A 302 9.04 -15.86 -4.96
N MET A 303 9.04 -15.51 -6.25
CA MET A 303 8.84 -14.11 -6.66
C MET A 303 7.48 -13.60 -6.17
N GLY A 304 7.42 -12.36 -5.68
CA GLY A 304 6.16 -11.71 -5.30
C GLY A 304 5.37 -11.26 -6.53
N ILE A 305 4.04 -11.25 -6.43
CA ILE A 305 3.13 -10.79 -7.48
C ILE A 305 2.15 -9.78 -6.88
N ALA A 306 2.18 -8.54 -7.36
CA ALA A 306 1.16 -7.54 -7.07
C ALA A 306 0.04 -7.63 -8.12
N HIS A 307 -1.12 -8.17 -7.71
CA HIS A 307 -2.30 -8.25 -8.56
C HIS A 307 -3.10 -6.93 -8.55
N LEU A 308 -3.42 -6.42 -9.74
CA LEU A 308 -3.97 -5.09 -9.99
C LEU A 308 -5.27 -5.17 -10.83
N PRO A 309 -6.32 -5.81 -10.31
CA PRO A 309 -7.49 -6.24 -11.10
C PRO A 309 -8.21 -5.10 -11.80
N THR A 310 -8.37 -3.94 -11.13
CA THR A 310 -9.07 -2.79 -11.71
C THR A 310 -8.27 -2.18 -12.87
N SER A 311 -6.97 -1.94 -12.65
CA SER A 311 -6.06 -1.37 -13.65
C SER A 311 -5.98 -2.28 -14.89
N ASN A 312 -5.76 -3.59 -14.69
CA ASN A 312 -5.71 -4.58 -15.75
C ASN A 312 -6.98 -4.57 -16.62
N THR A 313 -8.14 -4.40 -15.99
CA THR A 313 -9.44 -4.41 -16.68
C THR A 313 -9.65 -3.11 -17.46
N ILE A 314 -9.39 -1.96 -16.86
CA ILE A 314 -9.61 -0.64 -17.47
C ILE A 314 -8.72 -0.45 -18.69
N HIS A 315 -7.46 -0.88 -18.60
CA HIS A 315 -6.50 -0.80 -19.70
C HIS A 315 -6.59 -1.95 -20.70
N LYS A 316 -7.48 -2.93 -20.46
CA LYS A 316 -7.60 -4.14 -21.29
C LYS A 316 -6.28 -4.90 -21.42
N SER A 317 -5.41 -4.80 -20.41
CA SER A 317 -4.07 -5.39 -20.40
C SER A 317 -4.14 -6.93 -20.41
N GLY A 318 -5.14 -7.51 -19.75
CA GLY A 318 -5.35 -8.96 -19.73
C GLY A 318 -6.01 -9.45 -18.43
N SER A 319 -6.08 -10.77 -18.27
CA SER A 319 -6.61 -11.41 -17.06
C SER A 319 -5.50 -12.14 -16.32
N PHE A 320 -5.36 -11.88 -15.03
CA PHE A 320 -4.35 -12.54 -14.20
C PHE A 320 -4.68 -14.03 -14.03
N ALA A 321 -3.69 -14.91 -14.19
CA ALA A 321 -3.89 -16.36 -14.09
C ALA A 321 -3.95 -16.87 -12.63
N PHE A 322 -4.80 -16.25 -11.80
CA PHE A 322 -4.87 -16.45 -10.35
C PHE A 322 -4.89 -17.93 -9.94
N TRP A 323 -5.81 -18.71 -10.51
CA TRP A 323 -5.99 -20.12 -10.13
C TRP A 323 -4.81 -20.99 -10.53
N LYS A 324 -4.15 -20.71 -11.66
CA LYS A 324 -2.94 -21.42 -12.07
C LYS A 324 -1.78 -21.15 -11.10
N PHE A 325 -1.63 -19.91 -10.64
CA PHE A 325 -0.64 -19.58 -9.61
C PHE A 325 -0.97 -20.21 -8.25
N GLU A 326 -2.24 -20.20 -7.84
CA GLU A 326 -2.67 -20.86 -6.60
C GLU A 326 -2.41 -22.37 -6.65
N GLU A 327 -2.76 -23.04 -7.75
CA GLU A 327 -2.51 -24.47 -7.98
C GLU A 327 -1.03 -24.81 -8.05
N ALA A 328 -0.20 -23.87 -8.52
CA ALA A 328 1.26 -23.99 -8.49
C ALA A 328 1.88 -23.71 -7.11
N GLY A 329 1.07 -23.38 -6.09
CA GLY A 329 1.52 -23.14 -4.71
C GLY A 329 1.94 -21.69 -4.40
N ALA A 330 1.75 -20.76 -5.34
CA ALA A 330 2.23 -19.38 -5.23
C ALA A 330 1.31 -18.45 -4.42
N PHE A 331 0.16 -18.92 -3.92
CA PHE A 331 -0.86 -18.05 -3.30
C PHE A 331 -0.29 -17.09 -2.23
N HIS A 332 0.63 -17.57 -1.39
CA HIS A 332 1.25 -16.78 -0.31
C HIS A 332 2.18 -15.65 -0.82
N ARG A 333 2.47 -15.62 -2.12
CA ARG A 333 3.24 -14.61 -2.84
C ARG A 333 2.38 -13.72 -3.73
N ILE A 334 1.05 -13.86 -3.70
CA ILE A 334 0.12 -13.00 -4.43
C ILE A 334 -0.47 -11.98 -3.45
N SER A 335 -0.25 -10.70 -3.71
CA SER A 335 -0.80 -9.58 -2.95
C SER A 335 -1.68 -8.68 -3.85
N LEU A 336 -2.31 -7.67 -3.26
CA LEU A 336 -3.03 -6.64 -4.00
C LEU A 336 -2.29 -5.32 -3.97
N GLY A 337 -2.36 -4.60 -5.09
CA GLY A 337 -1.93 -3.22 -5.19
C GLY A 337 -3.03 -2.32 -5.73
N THR A 338 -2.90 -1.01 -5.52
CA THR A 338 -3.84 -0.06 -6.10
C THR A 338 -3.46 0.42 -7.48
N ASP A 339 -2.17 0.43 -7.81
CA ASP A 339 -1.68 1.12 -9.02
C ASP A 339 -1.99 2.63 -8.97
N SER A 340 -2.23 3.27 -10.11
CA SER A 340 -2.39 4.72 -10.23
C SER A 340 -3.82 5.23 -10.05
N VAL A 341 -3.98 6.45 -9.53
CA VAL A 341 -5.26 7.19 -9.62
C VAL A 341 -5.62 7.61 -11.04
N VAL A 342 -4.69 7.50 -11.98
CA VAL A 342 -4.96 7.80 -13.38
C VAL A 342 -5.69 6.64 -14.03
N SER A 343 -5.46 5.40 -13.59
CA SER A 343 -6.17 4.22 -14.09
C SER A 343 -7.45 3.91 -13.31
N LYS A 344 -7.70 4.58 -12.18
CA LYS A 344 -8.95 4.43 -11.41
C LYS A 344 -9.17 5.55 -10.39
N SER A 345 -10.40 5.71 -9.90
CA SER A 345 -10.75 6.85 -9.03
C SER A 345 -10.58 6.65 -7.52
N ARG A 346 -10.27 5.45 -6.99
CA ARG A 346 -10.18 5.21 -5.53
C ARG A 346 -8.91 4.48 -5.14
N LEU A 347 -8.24 4.92 -4.07
CA LEU A 347 -7.04 4.28 -3.52
C LEU A 347 -7.36 3.35 -2.34
N ASP A 348 -8.13 2.29 -2.60
CA ASP A 348 -8.53 1.34 -1.58
C ASP A 348 -8.37 -0.11 -2.04
N LEU A 349 -7.82 -0.97 -1.17
CA LEU A 349 -7.61 -2.38 -1.47
C LEU A 349 -8.90 -3.21 -1.36
N LEU A 350 -9.93 -2.70 -0.71
CA LEU A 350 -11.19 -3.41 -0.54
C LEU A 350 -11.93 -3.53 -1.87
N THR A 351 -11.93 -2.47 -2.66
CA THR A 351 -12.40 -2.45 -4.04
C THR A 351 -11.55 -3.37 -4.91
N GLU A 352 -10.22 -3.37 -4.77
CA GLU A 352 -9.36 -4.31 -5.53
C GLU A 352 -9.64 -5.77 -5.16
N ALA A 353 -9.85 -6.07 -3.88
CA ALA A 353 -10.23 -7.39 -3.41
C ALA A 353 -11.59 -7.81 -4.00
N TYR A 354 -12.58 -6.92 -3.96
CA TYR A 354 -13.88 -7.20 -4.54
C TYR A 354 -13.80 -7.36 -6.06
N GLN A 355 -13.03 -6.53 -6.75
CA GLN A 355 -12.81 -6.62 -8.19
C GLN A 355 -12.15 -7.94 -8.56
N THR A 356 -11.12 -8.38 -7.82
CA THR A 356 -10.51 -9.72 -7.96
C THR A 356 -11.58 -10.82 -7.91
N ARG A 357 -12.49 -10.74 -6.94
CA ARG A 357 -13.57 -11.73 -6.81
C ARG A 357 -14.51 -11.73 -8.01
N ILE A 358 -14.84 -10.55 -8.54
CA ILE A 358 -15.75 -10.39 -9.68
C ILE A 358 -15.11 -10.87 -10.99
N THR A 359 -13.85 -10.48 -11.26
CA THR A 359 -13.15 -10.84 -12.50
C THR A 359 -12.89 -12.34 -12.62
N HIS A 360 -12.77 -13.06 -11.49
CA HIS A 360 -12.60 -14.51 -11.48
C HIS A 360 -13.90 -15.32 -11.35
N LEU A 361 -15.05 -14.66 -11.17
CA LEU A 361 -16.31 -15.32 -10.79
C LEU A 361 -16.75 -16.45 -11.74
N TYR A 362 -16.54 -16.26 -13.05
CA TYR A 362 -16.93 -17.25 -14.08
C TYR A 362 -16.04 -18.48 -14.15
N ASP A 363 -14.80 -18.39 -13.66
CA ASP A 363 -13.90 -19.52 -13.55
C ASP A 363 -14.09 -20.21 -12.20
N ARG A 364 -13.70 -19.51 -11.14
CA ARG A 364 -13.86 -19.98 -9.76
C ARG A 364 -13.88 -18.80 -8.79
N THR A 365 -14.63 -18.98 -7.71
CA THR A 365 -14.86 -17.94 -6.71
C THR A 365 -13.69 -17.79 -5.74
N VAL A 366 -13.03 -16.63 -5.71
CA VAL A 366 -11.96 -16.30 -4.74
C VAL A 366 -12.58 -15.94 -3.38
N LYS A 367 -12.25 -16.70 -2.32
CA LYS A 367 -12.86 -16.53 -0.98
C LYS A 367 -12.47 -15.19 -0.34
N PHE A 368 -13.38 -14.58 0.43
CA PHE A 368 -13.08 -13.37 1.21
C PHE A 368 -11.87 -13.53 2.16
N SER A 369 -11.69 -14.71 2.73
CA SER A 369 -10.52 -15.05 3.54
C SER A 369 -9.21 -15.04 2.74
N SER A 370 -9.25 -15.42 1.46
CA SER A 370 -8.08 -15.37 0.58
C SER A 370 -7.74 -13.92 0.23
N LEU A 371 -8.76 -13.13 -0.12
CA LEU A 371 -8.61 -11.69 -0.40
C LEU A 371 -8.08 -10.92 0.81
N PHE A 372 -8.55 -11.25 2.02
CA PHE A 372 -8.05 -10.64 3.25
C PHE A 372 -6.55 -10.91 3.46
N LYS A 373 -6.08 -12.14 3.20
CA LYS A 373 -4.65 -12.47 3.24
C LYS A 373 -3.84 -11.73 2.18
N MET A 374 -4.38 -11.58 0.97
CA MET A 374 -3.74 -10.81 -0.12
C MET A 374 -3.49 -9.34 0.26
N MET A 375 -4.33 -8.75 1.11
CA MET A 375 -4.19 -7.38 1.63
C MET A 375 -3.46 -7.29 2.97
N THR A 376 -3.05 -8.41 3.58
CA THR A 376 -2.42 -8.45 4.91
C THR A 376 -1.16 -9.31 4.87
N THR A 377 -1.21 -10.57 5.29
CA THR A 377 -0.03 -11.44 5.44
C THR A 377 0.71 -11.69 4.13
N ASN A 378 0.02 -11.88 3.00
CA ASN A 378 0.72 -12.03 1.71
C ASN A 378 1.43 -10.74 1.32
N GLY A 379 0.79 -9.58 1.54
CA GLY A 379 1.41 -8.27 1.35
C GLY A 379 2.67 -8.11 2.21
N ALA A 380 2.59 -8.53 3.46
CA ALA A 380 3.74 -8.55 4.37
C ALA A 380 4.86 -9.46 3.86
N HIS A 381 4.56 -10.65 3.32
CA HIS A 381 5.58 -11.55 2.79
C HIS A 381 6.28 -11.00 1.55
N VAL A 382 5.53 -10.45 0.59
CA VAL A 382 6.15 -9.94 -0.65
C VAL A 382 6.93 -8.65 -0.42
N LEU A 383 6.61 -7.91 0.65
CA LEU A 383 7.34 -6.70 1.05
C LEU A 383 8.43 -6.95 2.10
N HIS A 384 8.67 -8.19 2.51
CA HIS A 384 9.63 -8.55 3.58
C HIS A 384 9.35 -7.84 4.93
N GLU A 385 8.07 -7.71 5.27
CA GLU A 385 7.57 -7.07 6.49
C GLU A 385 6.95 -8.11 7.46
N PRO A 386 7.70 -9.11 7.95
CA PRO A 386 7.13 -10.26 8.67
C PRO A 386 6.39 -9.89 9.96
N HIS A 387 6.70 -8.72 10.52
CA HIS A 387 6.07 -8.18 11.72
C HIS A 387 4.79 -7.38 11.44
N ARG A 388 4.34 -7.22 10.19
CA ARG A 388 3.11 -6.51 9.80
C ARG A 388 2.07 -7.48 9.23
N GLY A 389 0.85 -6.98 9.01
CA GLY A 389 -0.26 -7.76 8.46
C GLY A 389 -0.86 -8.82 9.42
N ARG A 390 -0.47 -8.78 10.71
CA ARG A 390 -0.93 -9.71 11.75
C ARG A 390 -1.02 -8.99 13.11
N ILE A 391 -1.92 -9.46 13.97
CA ILE A 391 -2.07 -9.00 15.36
C ILE A 391 -1.70 -10.16 16.27
N ILE A 392 -0.41 -10.30 16.54
CA ILE A 392 0.19 -11.29 17.42
C ILE A 392 1.32 -10.65 18.23
N LYS A 393 1.75 -11.30 19.30
CA LYS A 393 2.90 -10.85 20.09
C LYS A 393 4.16 -10.70 19.21
N GLY A 394 4.87 -9.59 19.37
CA GLY A 394 6.07 -9.24 18.60
C GLY A 394 5.80 -8.58 17.24
N ALA A 395 4.54 -8.50 16.79
CA ALA A 395 4.18 -7.77 15.58
C ALA A 395 4.14 -6.25 15.83
N LYS A 396 4.27 -5.46 14.76
CA LYS A 396 4.02 -4.02 14.78
C LYS A 396 2.54 -3.75 15.02
N ALA A 397 2.27 -2.71 15.80
CA ALA A 397 0.92 -2.29 16.15
C ALA A 397 0.28 -1.45 15.03
N ASP A 398 0.03 -2.11 13.90
CA ASP A 398 -0.72 -1.59 12.75
C ASP A 398 -2.11 -2.22 12.72
N MET A 399 -3.14 -1.43 13.00
CA MET A 399 -4.48 -1.95 13.27
C MET A 399 -5.55 -1.03 12.69
N VAL A 400 -6.59 -1.65 12.11
CA VAL A 400 -7.75 -0.95 11.54
C VAL A 400 -8.98 -1.24 12.40
N PHE A 401 -9.73 -0.18 12.72
CA PHE A 401 -10.87 -0.24 13.62
C PHE A 401 -12.16 0.03 12.84
N TRP A 402 -13.00 -0.99 12.71
CA TRP A 402 -14.26 -0.96 11.96
C TRP A 402 -15.43 -0.91 12.92
N LYS A 403 -16.31 0.09 12.76
CA LYS A 403 -17.48 0.22 13.62
C LYS A 403 -18.49 -0.88 13.30
N LEU A 404 -18.70 -1.79 14.25
CA LEU A 404 -19.55 -2.97 14.07
C LEU A 404 -21.03 -2.58 13.86
N LYS A 405 -21.58 -1.72 14.72
CA LYS A 405 -22.92 -1.14 14.56
C LYS A 405 -22.91 0.05 13.59
N ASP A 406 -22.65 -0.22 12.32
CA ASP A 406 -22.74 0.73 11.20
C ASP A 406 -23.44 0.08 9.99
N ARG A 407 -23.92 0.90 9.07
CA ARG A 407 -24.53 0.43 7.81
C ARG A 407 -23.48 -0.34 7.02
N GLY A 408 -23.89 -1.50 6.50
CA GLY A 408 -23.02 -2.41 5.75
C GLY A 408 -22.32 -3.48 6.59
N PHE A 409 -22.32 -3.38 7.93
CA PHE A 409 -21.81 -4.43 8.82
C PHE A 409 -22.92 -5.22 9.52
N ILE A 410 -24.13 -4.66 9.59
CA ILE A 410 -25.33 -5.32 10.11
C ILE A 410 -26.29 -5.62 8.94
N PRO A 411 -26.87 -6.83 8.86
CA PRO A 411 -26.61 -7.98 9.73
C PRO A 411 -25.29 -8.71 9.38
N TYR A 412 -24.82 -9.55 10.31
CA TYR A 412 -23.77 -10.54 10.13
C TYR A 412 -24.12 -11.80 10.93
N ASP A 413 -23.40 -12.90 10.68
CA ASP A 413 -23.55 -14.14 11.45
C ASP A 413 -22.70 -14.07 12.72
N GLU A 414 -23.35 -13.96 13.89
CA GLU A 414 -22.66 -13.92 15.19
C GLU A 414 -22.00 -15.25 15.55
N GLU A 415 -22.56 -16.38 15.08
CA GLU A 415 -21.99 -17.72 15.32
C GLU A 415 -20.82 -18.01 14.37
N ASN A 416 -20.71 -17.25 13.28
CA ASN A 416 -19.63 -17.36 12.31
C ASN A 416 -19.06 -15.99 11.91
N PRO A 417 -18.28 -15.34 12.79
CA PRO A 417 -17.84 -13.96 12.58
C PRO A 417 -16.97 -13.78 11.32
N VAL A 418 -16.44 -14.83 10.71
CA VAL A 418 -15.68 -14.74 9.45
C VAL A 418 -16.51 -14.12 8.31
N THR A 419 -17.84 -14.18 8.38
CA THR A 419 -18.72 -13.54 7.39
C THR A 419 -18.55 -12.01 7.37
N LEU A 420 -18.09 -11.41 8.47
CA LEU A 420 -17.79 -9.97 8.53
C LEU A 420 -16.72 -9.56 7.51
N LEU A 421 -15.83 -10.47 7.07
CA LEU A 421 -14.90 -10.16 5.97
C LEU A 421 -15.63 -9.78 4.68
N GLY A 422 -16.76 -10.41 4.40
CA GLY A 422 -17.61 -10.05 3.26
C GLY A 422 -18.14 -8.62 3.40
N ASN A 423 -18.65 -8.25 4.58
CA ASN A 423 -19.13 -6.91 4.88
C ASN A 423 -18.01 -5.86 4.81
N ILE A 424 -16.82 -6.17 5.37
CA ILE A 424 -15.62 -5.33 5.29
C ILE A 424 -15.24 -5.09 3.84
N ILE A 425 -15.09 -6.14 3.03
CA ILE A 425 -14.59 -6.04 1.65
C ILE A 425 -15.61 -5.38 0.71
N THR A 426 -16.90 -5.73 0.81
CA THR A 426 -17.92 -5.25 -0.14
C THR A 426 -18.48 -3.87 0.18
N HIS A 427 -18.40 -3.43 1.45
CA HIS A 427 -18.92 -2.13 1.86
C HIS A 427 -17.83 -1.14 2.29
N GLY A 428 -16.63 -1.63 2.62
CA GLY A 428 -15.53 -0.80 3.12
C GLY A 428 -15.81 -0.06 4.42
N GLY A 429 -16.92 -0.39 5.09
CA GLY A 429 -17.38 0.29 6.31
C GLY A 429 -17.54 1.81 6.19
N ARG A 430 -17.75 2.37 4.98
CA ARG A 430 -17.82 3.83 4.71
C ARG A 430 -16.81 4.66 5.53
N TYR A 431 -15.53 4.28 5.51
CA TYR A 431 -14.36 4.79 6.26
C TYR A 431 -14.04 4.05 7.56
N VAL A 432 -12.75 3.74 7.66
CA VAL A 432 -12.10 3.35 8.90
C VAL A 432 -12.43 4.34 9.99
N ARG A 433 -12.85 3.84 11.16
CA ARG A 433 -13.15 4.71 12.27
C ARG A 433 -11.86 5.24 12.88
N ASP A 434 -10.98 4.33 13.24
CA ASP A 434 -9.70 4.63 13.87
C ASP A 434 -8.61 3.82 13.16
N LEU A 435 -7.42 4.39 13.03
CA LEU A 435 -6.27 3.76 12.39
C LEU A 435 -5.07 3.93 13.32
N LEU A 436 -4.44 2.80 13.64
CA LEU A 436 -3.20 2.75 14.39
C LEU A 436 -2.07 2.36 13.45
N ILE A 437 -0.98 3.13 13.43
CA ILE A 437 0.25 2.79 12.70
C ILE A 437 1.41 2.90 13.69
N ASN A 438 2.21 1.85 13.80
CA ASN A 438 3.33 1.74 14.75
C ASN A 438 2.93 2.17 16.17
N GLY A 439 1.77 1.70 16.64
CA GLY A 439 1.26 1.95 17.99
C GLY A 439 0.68 3.35 18.21
N ARG A 440 0.60 4.20 17.17
CA ARG A 440 0.07 5.57 17.27
C ARG A 440 -1.19 5.76 16.45
N PHE A 441 -2.17 6.44 17.02
CA PHE A 441 -3.40 6.80 16.30
C PHE A 441 -3.09 7.87 15.25
N VAL A 442 -3.27 7.50 13.98
CA VAL A 442 -3.18 8.40 12.81
C VAL A 442 -4.56 8.88 12.42
N ILE A 443 -5.59 8.03 12.56
CA ILE A 443 -7.00 8.41 12.46
C ILE A 443 -7.68 8.09 13.79
N LYS A 444 -8.48 9.02 14.28
CA LYS A 444 -9.34 8.85 15.46
C LYS A 444 -10.69 9.47 15.20
N ASP A 445 -11.76 8.74 15.50
CA ASP A 445 -13.15 9.12 15.26
C ASP A 445 -13.36 9.68 13.83
N ARG A 446 -12.75 9.00 12.85
CA ARG A 446 -12.75 9.31 11.41
C ARG A 446 -11.97 10.58 11.02
N ARG A 447 -11.27 11.22 11.96
CA ARG A 447 -10.47 12.45 11.74
C ARG A 447 -8.97 12.15 11.74
N HIS A 448 -8.26 12.72 10.76
CA HIS A 448 -6.80 12.60 10.72
C HIS A 448 -6.16 13.37 11.88
N GLN A 449 -5.14 12.79 12.51
CA GLN A 449 -4.50 13.34 13.71
C GLN A 449 -3.22 14.13 13.42
N CYS A 450 -2.66 13.98 12.21
CA CYS A 450 -1.39 14.62 11.82
C CYS A 450 -1.52 15.64 10.68
N ILE A 451 -2.69 15.73 10.03
CA ILE A 451 -2.88 16.47 8.77
C ILE A 451 -4.21 17.20 8.85
N ASP A 452 -4.19 18.49 8.51
CA ASP A 452 -5.37 19.30 8.22
C ASP A 452 -5.88 18.91 6.84
N GLU A 453 -6.87 18.02 6.82
CA GLU A 453 -7.42 17.47 5.59
C GLU A 453 -8.01 18.56 4.69
N SER A 454 -8.63 19.59 5.27
CA SER A 454 -9.21 20.70 4.49
C SER A 454 -8.13 21.48 3.77
N LYS A 455 -7.05 21.85 4.47
CA LYS A 455 -5.91 22.54 3.85
C LYS A 455 -5.19 21.66 2.83
N LEU A 456 -5.04 20.37 3.12
CA LEU A 456 -4.43 19.44 2.16
C LEU A 456 -5.22 19.41 0.86
N LEU A 457 -6.55 19.39 0.90
CA LEU A 457 -7.39 19.43 -0.29
C LEU A 457 -7.22 20.75 -1.06
N GLU A 458 -7.12 21.89 -0.38
CA GLU A 458 -6.84 23.19 -1.00
C GLU A 458 -5.48 23.22 -1.70
N GLU A 459 -4.41 22.80 -1.02
CA GLU A 459 -3.06 22.76 -1.59
C GLU A 459 -2.95 21.72 -2.72
N THR A 460 -3.62 20.57 -2.59
CA THR A 460 -3.71 19.56 -3.66
C THR A 460 -4.38 20.14 -4.90
N GLN A 461 -5.52 20.83 -4.75
CA GLN A 461 -6.22 21.45 -5.87
C GLN A 461 -5.38 22.54 -6.54
N LYS A 462 -4.68 23.35 -5.75
CA LYS A 462 -3.78 24.40 -6.25
C LYS A 462 -2.62 23.79 -7.02
N ALA A 463 -1.94 22.78 -6.46
CA ALA A 463 -0.85 22.07 -7.12
C ALA A 463 -1.31 21.40 -8.42
N HIS A 464 -2.46 20.73 -8.40
CA HIS A 464 -3.09 20.14 -9.59
C HIS A 464 -3.27 21.17 -10.71
N MET A 465 -3.88 22.32 -10.40
CA MET A 465 -4.11 23.37 -11.41
C MET A 465 -2.81 24.00 -11.92
N GLU A 466 -1.79 24.11 -11.09
CA GLU A 466 -0.49 24.62 -11.49
C GLU A 466 0.20 23.70 -12.49
N VAL A 467 0.24 22.39 -12.22
CA VAL A 467 0.81 21.42 -13.17
C VAL A 467 0.04 21.43 -14.49
N ARG A 468 -1.30 21.51 -14.44
CA ARG A 468 -2.11 21.61 -15.67
C ARG A 468 -1.80 22.84 -16.51
N ARG A 469 -1.62 24.01 -15.90
CA ARG A 469 -1.27 25.24 -16.64
C ARG A 469 0.07 25.11 -17.35
N ARG A 470 1.06 24.50 -16.69
CA ARG A 470 2.39 24.27 -17.28
C ARG A 470 2.31 23.37 -18.50
N VAL A 471 1.60 22.24 -18.38
CA VAL A 471 1.38 21.30 -19.48
C VAL A 471 0.69 21.99 -20.66
N GLN A 472 -0.38 22.76 -20.42
CA GLN A 472 -1.07 23.51 -21.46
C GLN A 472 -0.19 24.58 -22.14
N SER A 473 0.60 25.31 -21.35
CA SER A 473 1.52 26.32 -21.90
C SER A 473 2.60 25.71 -22.79
N HIS A 474 3.06 24.50 -22.47
CA HIS A 474 4.03 23.77 -23.27
C HIS A 474 3.41 23.30 -24.60
N ASN A 475 2.19 22.75 -24.56
CA ASN A 475 1.50 22.26 -25.75
C ASN A 475 1.02 23.39 -26.69
N GLY A 476 0.75 24.59 -26.17
CA GLY A 476 0.36 25.76 -26.98
C GLY A 476 1.53 26.57 -27.55
N SER A 477 2.77 26.18 -27.26
CA SER A 477 3.99 26.85 -27.74
C SER A 477 4.72 26.08 -28.85
N ASN A 478 4.19 24.93 -29.25
CA ASN A 478 4.57 24.15 -30.45
C ASN A 478 3.50 24.32 -31.52
#